data_AF-A0A948TWR2-F1
#
_entry.id   AF-A0A948TWR2-F1
#
_cell.length_a   1.000
_cell.length_b   1.000
_cell.length_c   1.000
_cell.angle_alpha   90.00
_cell.angle_beta   90.00
_cell.angle_gamma   90.00
#
_symmetry.space_group_name_H-M   'P 1'
#
loop_
_entity.id
_entity.type
_entity.pdbx_description
1 polymer ?
#
loop_
_entity_poly.entity_id
_entity_poly.type
_entity_poly.pdbx_seq_one_letter_code
_entity_poly.pdbx_strand_id
1 'polypeptide(L)'
;MSAVRSFLLAIDLATQKRDEVAQGLMRLESACRFAQDQMSQLEVYAAETASRWTKAAQSGTTPELLRHHYQFLDRLQQAIGLQQGVLANESRKLEHAKRLVLEAEFRLLSLQQVLKRKQADLALIQSRREQKQMDEFAALQTRRSTGDQFSGDQL
;
A
#
# COMPACT_ATOMS: atom_id res chain seq x y z
N MET A 1 -15.53 -25.45 6.14
CA MET A 1 -14.23 -25.76 5.51
C MET A 1 -14.03 -25.03 4.17
N SER A 2 -14.84 -25.24 3.14
CA SER A 2 -14.65 -24.60 1.80
C SER A 2 -14.60 -23.06 1.83
N ALA A 3 -15.54 -22.41 2.52
CA ALA A 3 -15.60 -20.95 2.61
C ALA A 3 -14.39 -20.32 3.33
N VAL A 4 -13.83 -20.98 4.34
CA VAL A 4 -12.62 -20.50 5.05
C VAL A 4 -11.42 -20.54 4.11
N ARG A 5 -11.28 -21.63 3.34
CA ARG A 5 -10.21 -21.77 2.35
C ARG A 5 -10.31 -20.74 1.22
N SER A 6 -11.52 -20.40 0.77
CA SER A 6 -11.70 -19.33 -0.22
C SER A 6 -11.34 -17.94 0.32
N PHE A 7 -11.62 -17.65 1.60
CA PHE A 7 -11.20 -16.38 2.22
C PHE A 7 -9.69 -16.30 2.39
N LEU A 8 -9.02 -17.40 2.77
CA LEU A 8 -7.56 -17.45 2.83
C LEU A 8 -6.94 -17.14 1.46
N LEU A 9 -7.42 -17.78 0.40
CA LEU A 9 -6.96 -17.49 -0.96
C LEU A 9 -7.22 -16.02 -1.37
N ALA A 10 -8.39 -15.46 -1.01
CA ALA A 10 -8.69 -14.06 -1.29
C ALA A 10 -7.77 -13.10 -0.53
N ILE A 11 -7.36 -13.45 0.70
CA ILE A 11 -6.38 -12.70 1.50
C ILE A 11 -5.00 -12.78 0.85
N ASP A 12 -4.58 -13.96 0.39
CA ASP A 12 -3.29 -14.13 -0.30
C ASP A 12 -3.22 -13.24 -1.54
N LEU A 13 -4.27 -13.27 -2.37
CA LEU A 13 -4.38 -12.41 -3.56
C LEU A 13 -4.44 -10.92 -3.20
N ALA A 14 -5.15 -10.54 -2.14
CA ALA A 14 -5.20 -9.15 -1.68
C ALA A 14 -3.84 -8.67 -1.14
N THR A 15 -3.08 -9.55 -0.48
CA THR A 15 -1.73 -9.28 0.02
C THR A 15 -0.77 -9.06 -1.15
N GLN A 16 -0.78 -9.96 -2.14
CA GLN A 16 0.00 -9.79 -3.37
C GLN A 16 -0.36 -8.47 -4.06
N LYS A 17 -1.65 -8.15 -4.15
CA LYS A 17 -2.09 -6.91 -4.78
C LYS A 17 -1.59 -5.66 -4.04
N ARG A 18 -1.66 -5.66 -2.71
CA ARG A 18 -1.09 -4.59 -1.86
C ARG A 18 0.40 -4.43 -2.13
N ASP A 19 1.15 -5.53 -2.18
CA ASP A 19 2.60 -5.49 -2.40
C ASP A 19 2.95 -4.94 -3.78
N GLU A 20 2.21 -5.34 -4.83
CA GLU A 20 2.36 -4.79 -6.17
C GLU A 20 2.17 -3.28 -6.23
N VAL A 21 1.09 -2.77 -5.61
CA VAL A 21 0.80 -1.33 -5.61
C VAL A 21 1.78 -0.55 -4.74
N ALA A 22 2.25 -1.14 -3.62
CA ALA A 22 3.28 -0.56 -2.77
C ALA A 22 4.63 -0.44 -3.52
N GLN A 23 5.03 -1.47 -4.27
CA GLN A 23 6.20 -1.38 -5.15
C GLN A 23 6.02 -0.31 -6.24
N GLY A 24 4.80 -0.17 -6.77
CA GLY A 24 4.44 0.90 -7.69
C GLY A 24 4.63 2.30 -7.08
N LEU A 25 4.19 2.48 -5.83
CA LEU A 25 4.39 3.72 -5.08
C LEU A 25 5.87 4.06 -4.92
N MET A 26 6.70 3.09 -4.50
CA MET A 26 8.14 3.31 -4.32
C MET A 26 8.83 3.75 -5.63
N ARG A 27 8.44 3.18 -6.77
CA ARG A 27 8.96 3.60 -8.08
C ARG A 27 8.57 5.04 -8.42
N LEU A 28 7.34 5.44 -8.10
CA LEU A 28 6.86 6.81 -8.33
C LEU A 28 7.51 7.83 -7.38
N GLU A 29 7.77 7.46 -6.13
CA GLU A 29 8.53 8.30 -5.20
C GLU A 29 9.94 8.57 -5.72
N SER A 30 10.61 7.54 -6.24
CA SER A 30 11.91 7.69 -6.89
C SER A 30 11.83 8.59 -8.14
N ALA A 31 10.80 8.43 -8.98
CA ALA A 31 10.61 9.27 -10.16
C ALA A 31 10.34 10.74 -9.80
N CYS A 32 9.51 11.01 -8.79
CA CYS A 32 9.29 12.36 -8.26
C CYS A 32 10.59 12.97 -7.75
N ARG A 33 11.38 12.23 -6.98
CA ARG A 33 12.67 12.70 -6.47
C ARG A 33 13.64 13.04 -7.60
N PHE A 34 13.75 12.15 -8.59
CA PHE A 34 14.57 12.39 -9.77
C PHE A 34 14.13 13.65 -10.54
N ALA A 35 12.83 13.83 -10.75
CA ALA A 35 12.30 15.03 -11.40
C ALA A 35 12.58 16.32 -10.59
N GLN A 36 12.56 16.23 -9.26
CA GLN A 36 12.89 17.35 -8.37
C GLN A 36 14.39 17.68 -8.43
N ASP A 37 15.25 16.67 -8.46
CA ASP A 37 16.69 16.84 -8.61
C ASP A 37 17.04 17.50 -9.95
N GLN A 38 16.37 17.11 -11.05
CA GLN A 38 16.51 17.77 -12.35
C GLN A 38 16.08 19.24 -12.32
N MET A 39 14.99 19.58 -11.63
CA MET A 39 14.57 20.97 -11.46
C MET A 39 15.62 21.79 -10.70
N SER A 40 16.13 21.24 -9.59
CA SER A 40 17.20 21.86 -8.80
C SER A 40 18.44 22.12 -9.65
N GLN A 41 18.84 21.18 -10.51
CA GLN A 41 19.95 21.38 -11.45
C GLN A 41 19.70 22.53 -12.43
N LEU A 42 18.48 22.67 -12.96
CA LEU A 42 18.12 23.80 -13.83
C LEU A 42 18.21 25.14 -13.09
N GLU A 43 17.73 25.20 -11.84
CA GLU A 43 17.78 26.40 -11.00
C GLU A 43 19.22 26.81 -10.65
N VAL A 44 20.06 25.84 -10.27
CA VAL A 44 21.49 26.07 -10.02
C VAL A 44 22.16 26.60 -11.28
N TYR A 45 21.94 25.96 -12.41
CA TYR A 45 22.53 26.37 -13.69
C TYR A 45 22.06 27.76 -14.14
N ALA A 46 20.80 28.11 -13.86
CA ALA A 46 20.25 29.44 -14.07
C ALA A 46 21.03 30.49 -13.26
N ALA A 47 21.19 30.25 -11.96
CA ALA A 47 21.86 31.15 -11.03
C ALA A 47 23.34 31.36 -11.39
N GLU A 48 24.05 30.27 -11.72
CA GLU A 48 25.45 30.33 -12.16
C GLU A 48 25.61 31.18 -13.43
N THR A 49 24.69 31.00 -14.39
CA THR A 49 24.77 31.72 -15.66
C THR A 49 24.41 33.20 -15.51
N ALA A 50 23.44 33.53 -14.66
CA ALA A 50 23.15 34.92 -14.29
C ALA A 50 24.34 35.59 -13.59
N SER A 51 25.04 34.89 -12.69
CA SER A 51 26.24 35.40 -12.01
C SER A 51 27.39 35.67 -13.00
N ARG A 52 27.65 34.74 -13.92
CA ARG A 52 28.65 34.92 -14.99
C ARG A 52 28.30 36.09 -15.90
N TRP A 53 27.03 36.23 -16.26
CA TRP A 53 26.55 37.35 -17.06
C TRP A 53 26.81 38.70 -16.37
N THR A 54 26.44 38.84 -15.11
CA THR A 54 26.65 40.09 -14.35
C THR A 54 28.13 40.51 -14.33
N LYS A 55 29.05 39.54 -14.19
CA LYS A 55 30.50 39.82 -14.26
C LYS A 55 30.95 40.25 -15.65
N ALA A 56 30.48 39.58 -16.70
CA ALA A 56 30.83 39.94 -18.08
C ALA A 56 30.29 41.33 -18.48
N ALA A 57 29.10 41.68 -17.99
CA ALA A 57 28.48 42.98 -18.26
C ALA A 57 29.29 44.15 -17.68
N GLN A 58 29.95 43.95 -16.52
CA GLN A 58 30.79 44.96 -15.88
C GLN A 58 32.04 45.31 -16.70
N SER A 59 32.57 44.37 -17.49
CA SER A 59 33.74 44.59 -18.37
C SER A 59 33.39 45.18 -19.75
N GLY A 60 32.11 45.46 -20.02
CA GLY A 60 31.60 45.86 -21.33
C GLY A 60 31.01 44.69 -22.10
N THR A 61 29.92 44.94 -22.85
CA THR A 61 29.13 43.89 -23.52
C THR A 61 29.05 44.14 -25.02
N THR A 62 29.26 43.09 -25.83
CA THR A 62 29.04 43.15 -27.29
C THR A 62 27.59 42.82 -27.65
N PRO A 63 27.04 43.36 -28.77
CA PRO A 63 25.70 43.02 -29.25
C PRO A 63 25.48 41.52 -29.47
N GLU A 64 26.49 40.81 -29.93
CA GLU A 64 26.45 39.36 -30.15
C GLU A 64 26.30 38.61 -28.82
N LEU A 65 27.03 39.02 -27.79
CA LEU A 65 26.98 38.43 -26.46
C LEU A 65 25.60 38.63 -25.80
N LEU A 66 25.00 39.81 -25.97
CA LEU A 66 23.60 40.09 -25.59
C LEU A 66 22.61 39.14 -26.27
N ARG A 67 22.71 38.98 -27.59
CA ARG A 67 21.82 38.10 -28.35
C ARG A 67 21.91 36.65 -27.87
N HIS A 68 23.12 36.14 -27.64
CA HIS A 68 23.32 34.78 -27.14
C HIS A 68 22.76 34.60 -25.73
N HIS A 69 22.88 35.60 -24.86
CA HIS A 69 22.32 35.56 -23.51
C HIS A 69 20.79 35.45 -23.53
N TYR A 70 20.09 36.28 -24.32
CA TYR A 70 18.63 36.20 -24.42
C TYR A 70 18.15 34.88 -25.02
N GLN A 71 18.83 34.36 -26.06
CA GLN A 71 18.51 33.05 -26.63
C GLN A 71 18.68 31.92 -25.61
N PHE A 72 19.70 32.00 -24.76
CA PHE A 72 19.91 31.05 -23.69
C PHE A 72 18.81 31.13 -22.62
N LEU A 73 18.43 32.34 -22.19
CA LEU A 73 17.36 32.53 -21.21
C LEU A 73 16.02 31.98 -21.70
N ASP A 74 15.68 32.20 -22.96
CA ASP A 74 14.46 31.66 -23.57
C ASP A 74 14.45 30.12 -23.53
N ARG A 75 15.56 29.48 -23.93
CA ARG A 75 15.69 28.02 -23.86
C ARG A 75 15.62 27.48 -22.43
N LEU A 76 16.24 28.17 -21.48
CA LEU A 76 16.21 27.79 -20.08
C LEU A 76 14.79 27.90 -19.51
N GLN A 77 14.06 28.96 -19.83
CA GLN A 77 12.68 29.14 -19.42
C GLN A 77 11.76 28.07 -20.03
N GLN A 78 11.97 27.71 -21.30
CA GLN A 78 11.27 26.60 -21.94
C GLN A 78 11.55 25.26 -21.23
N ALA A 79 12.82 24.97 -20.92
CA ALA A 79 13.21 23.76 -20.20
C ALA A 79 12.60 23.69 -18.80
N ILE A 80 12.60 24.80 -18.05
CA ILE A 80 11.94 24.90 -16.74
C ILE A 80 10.44 24.65 -16.88
N GLY A 81 9.77 25.25 -17.87
CA GLY A 81 8.34 25.02 -18.12
C GLY A 81 8.02 23.56 -18.41
N LEU A 82 8.83 22.87 -19.22
CA LEU A 82 8.70 21.44 -19.46
C LEU A 82 8.89 20.63 -18.17
N GLN A 83 9.92 20.96 -17.37
CA GLN A 83 10.21 20.25 -16.13
C GLN A 83 9.13 20.46 -15.05
N GLN A 84 8.53 21.65 -14.98
CA GLN A 84 7.35 21.90 -14.13
C GLN A 84 6.18 21.00 -14.54
N GLY A 85 5.97 20.81 -15.85
CA GLY A 85 4.97 19.87 -16.36
C GLY A 85 5.23 18.42 -15.94
N VAL A 86 6.50 17.99 -15.99
CA VAL A 86 6.92 16.65 -15.51
C VAL A 86 6.65 16.50 -14.02
N LEU A 87 7.08 17.45 -13.19
CA LEU A 87 6.86 17.45 -11.74
C LEU A 87 5.37 17.37 -11.38
N ALA A 88 4.53 18.18 -12.03
CA ALA A 88 3.08 18.17 -11.81
C ALA A 88 2.47 16.81 -12.18
N ASN A 89 2.97 16.17 -13.25
CA ASN A 89 2.50 14.86 -13.68
C ASN A 89 2.91 13.75 -12.71
N GLU A 90 4.19 13.70 -12.32
CA GLU A 90 4.68 12.71 -11.35
C GLU A 90 4.02 12.88 -9.98
N SER A 91 3.80 14.12 -9.53
CA SER A 91 3.04 14.40 -8.31
C SER A 91 1.60 13.85 -8.38
N ARG A 92 0.88 14.06 -9.49
CA ARG A 92 -0.47 13.48 -9.66
C ARG A 92 -0.46 11.95 -9.64
N LYS A 93 0.52 11.32 -10.30
CA LYS A 93 0.67 9.86 -10.29
C LYS A 93 0.97 9.35 -8.88
N LEU A 94 1.85 10.04 -8.14
CA LEU A 94 2.20 9.70 -6.77
C LEU A 94 0.97 9.74 -5.85
N GLU A 95 0.18 10.81 -5.90
CA GLU A 95 -1.05 10.92 -5.12
C GLU A 95 -2.09 9.86 -5.49
N HIS A 96 -2.19 9.50 -6.77
CA HIS A 96 -3.03 8.39 -7.18
C HIS A 96 -2.53 7.05 -6.62
N ALA A 97 -1.23 6.77 -6.69
CA ALA A 97 -0.65 5.54 -6.17
C ALA A 97 -0.81 5.40 -4.64
N LYS A 98 -0.65 6.50 -3.89
CA LYS A 98 -0.93 6.52 -2.44
C LYS A 98 -2.35 6.08 -2.13
N ARG A 99 -3.34 6.57 -2.90
CA ARG A 99 -4.75 6.16 -2.73
C ARG A 99 -4.96 4.67 -3.03
N LEU A 100 -4.31 4.14 -4.08
CA LEU A 100 -4.39 2.72 -4.41
C LEU A 100 -3.81 1.82 -3.31
N VAL A 101 -2.70 2.24 -2.69
CA VAL A 101 -2.12 1.52 -1.55
C VAL A 101 -3.10 1.50 -0.38
N LEU A 102 -3.69 2.64 -0.03
CA LEU A 102 -4.69 2.72 1.05
C LEU A 102 -5.93 1.84 0.77
N GLU A 103 -6.42 1.82 -0.48
CA GLU A 103 -7.55 0.98 -0.87
C GLU A 103 -7.20 -0.52 -0.76
N ALA A 104 -6.01 -0.92 -1.21
CA ALA A 104 -5.56 -2.30 -1.11
C ALA A 104 -5.41 -2.75 0.35
N GLU A 105 -4.85 -1.91 1.22
CA GLU A 105 -4.74 -2.17 2.66
C GLU A 105 -6.12 -2.31 3.30
N PHE A 106 -7.04 -1.39 3.01
CA PHE A 106 -8.41 -1.45 3.54
C PHE A 106 -9.11 -2.75 3.13
N ARG A 107 -8.96 -3.17 1.87
CA ARG A 107 -9.52 -4.42 1.36
C ARG A 107 -8.93 -5.64 2.06
N LEU A 108 -7.61 -5.67 2.26
CA LEU A 108 -6.92 -6.75 2.96
C LEU A 108 -7.42 -6.89 4.41
N LEU A 109 -7.45 -5.79 5.16
CA LEU A 109 -7.95 -5.75 6.53
C LEU A 109 -9.42 -6.18 6.63
N SER A 110 -10.24 -5.76 5.68
CA SER A 110 -11.65 -6.15 5.62
C SER A 110 -11.81 -7.67 5.44
N LEU A 111 -11.02 -8.28 4.54
CA LEU A 111 -11.04 -9.73 4.32
C LEU A 111 -10.56 -10.50 5.55
N GLN A 112 -9.49 -10.03 6.20
CA GLN A 112 -8.97 -10.62 7.45
C GLN A 112 -10.00 -10.57 8.57
N GLN A 113 -10.71 -9.45 8.72
CA GLN A 113 -11.75 -9.31 9.73
C GLN A 113 -12.93 -10.26 9.48
N VAL A 114 -13.36 -10.42 8.21
CA VAL A 114 -14.41 -11.37 7.84
C VAL A 114 -13.97 -12.81 8.12
N LEU A 115 -12.73 -13.17 7.76
CA LEU A 115 -12.18 -14.50 8.04
C LEU A 115 -12.18 -14.79 9.55
N LYS A 116 -11.68 -13.86 10.37
CA LYS A 116 -11.64 -13.98 11.83
C LYS A 116 -13.04 -14.24 12.40
N ARG A 117 -14.05 -13.49 11.94
CA ARG A 117 -15.45 -13.70 12.35
C ARG A 117 -15.95 -15.09 11.96
N LYS A 118 -15.69 -15.54 10.73
CA LYS A 118 -16.09 -16.88 10.26
C LYS A 118 -15.43 -18.00 11.05
N GLN A 119 -14.16 -17.85 11.43
CA GLN A 119 -13.47 -18.82 12.27
C GLN A 119 -14.07 -18.88 13.67
N ALA A 120 -14.40 -17.73 14.28
CA ALA A 120 -15.06 -17.68 15.58
C ALA A 120 -16.44 -18.35 15.56
N ASP A 121 -17.25 -18.09 14.51
CA ASP A 121 -18.57 -18.72 14.34
C ASP A 121 -18.44 -20.26 14.24
N LEU A 122 -17.46 -20.75 13.48
CA LEU A 122 -17.21 -22.19 13.34
C LEU A 122 -16.74 -22.83 14.65
N ALA A 123 -15.85 -22.17 15.39
CA ALA A 123 -15.38 -22.64 16.69
C ALA A 123 -16.54 -22.76 17.70
N LEU A 124 -17.46 -21.79 17.70
CA LEU A 124 -18.66 -21.84 18.54
C LEU A 124 -19.57 -23.02 18.20
N ILE A 125 -19.81 -23.26 16.90
CA ILE A 125 -20.62 -24.40 16.44
C ILE A 125 -19.97 -25.73 16.85
N GLN A 126 -18.65 -25.84 16.68
CA GLN A 126 -17.90 -27.03 17.03
C GLN A 126 -17.92 -27.30 18.53
N SER A 127 -17.66 -26.29 19.36
CA SER A 127 -17.73 -26.40 20.83
C SER A 127 -19.11 -26.84 21.30
N ARG A 128 -20.19 -26.28 20.73
CA ARG A 128 -21.57 -26.73 21.04
C ARG A 128 -21.83 -28.18 20.65
N ARG A 129 -21.24 -28.65 19.56
CA ARG A 129 -21.38 -30.04 19.10
C ARG A 129 -20.63 -31.00 20.03
N GLU A 130 -19.41 -30.64 20.42
CA GLU A 130 -18.57 -31.42 21.34
C GLU A 130 -19.23 -31.52 22.73
N GLN A 131 -19.78 -30.41 23.24
CA GLN A 131 -20.52 -30.40 24.50
C GLN A 131 -21.72 -31.36 24.46
N LYS A 132 -22.55 -31.29 23.41
CA LYS A 132 -23.69 -32.21 23.26
C LYS A 132 -23.28 -33.68 23.23
N GLN A 133 -22.21 -34.01 22.52
CA GLN A 133 -21.69 -35.39 22.46
C GLN A 133 -21.19 -35.87 23.82
N MET A 134 -20.54 -34.99 24.58
CA MET A 134 -20.08 -35.30 25.94
C MET A 134 -21.25 -35.50 26.92
N ASP A 135 -22.27 -34.65 26.84
CA ASP A 135 -23.48 -34.77 27.65
C ASP A 135 -24.25 -36.08 27.35
N GLU A 136 -24.38 -36.44 26.07
CA GLU A 136 -24.98 -37.72 25.64
C GLU A 136 -24.21 -38.93 26.16
N PHE A 137 -22.88 -38.89 26.11
CA PHE A 137 -22.03 -39.96 26.63
C PHE A 137 -22.13 -40.09 28.16
N ALA A 138 -22.13 -38.97 28.88
CA ALA A 138 -22.32 -38.95 30.32
C ALA A 138 -23.68 -39.53 30.71
N ALA A 139 -24.77 -39.13 30.04
CA ALA A 139 -26.10 -39.66 30.28
C ALA A 139 -26.19 -41.18 30.03
N LEU A 140 -25.53 -41.69 28.97
CA LEU A 140 -25.44 -43.13 28.71
C LEU A 140 -24.67 -43.88 29.80
N GLN A 141 -23.56 -43.32 30.29
CA GLN A 141 -22.80 -43.92 31.41
C GLN A 141 -23.62 -43.93 32.70
N THR A 142 -24.25 -42.82 33.08
CA THR A 142 -25.11 -42.76 34.26
C THR A 142 -26.23 -43.79 34.16
N ARG A 143 -26.90 -43.91 33.00
CA ARG A 143 -27.96 -44.89 32.82
C ARG A 143 -27.48 -46.34 32.95
N ARG A 144 -26.23 -46.64 32.56
CA ARG A 144 -25.61 -47.96 32.78
C ARG A 144 -25.25 -48.18 34.25
N SER A 145 -24.65 -47.21 34.93
CA SER A 145 -24.27 -47.34 36.34
C SER A 145 -25.48 -47.42 37.27
N THR A 146 -26.57 -46.69 36.97
CA THR A 146 -27.82 -46.78 37.74
C THR A 146 -28.54 -48.10 37.47
N GLY A 147 -28.40 -48.67 36.26
CA GLY A 147 -28.88 -50.01 35.94
C GLY A 147 -28.15 -51.12 36.72
N ASP A 148 -26.82 -51.03 36.82
CA ASP A 148 -25.99 -51.97 37.59
C ASP A 148 -26.24 -51.89 39.11
N GLN A 149 -26.46 -50.68 39.66
CA GLN A 149 -26.80 -50.50 41.07
C GLN A 149 -28.16 -51.09 41.46
N PHE A 150 -29.12 -51.15 40.53
CA PHE A 150 -30.45 -51.76 40.79
C PHE A 150 -30.49 -53.27 40.57
N SER A 151 -29.50 -53.87 39.89
CA SER A 151 -29.39 -55.33 39.72
C SER A 151 -28.54 -56.01 40.80
N GLY A 152 -27.81 -55.27 41.64
CA GLY A 152 -27.00 -55.80 42.75
C GLY A 152 -27.74 -56.00 44.09
N ASP A 153 -29.00 -55.57 44.20
CA ASP A 153 -29.79 -55.60 45.46
C ASP A 153 -30.83 -56.75 45.50
N GLN A 154 -30.69 -57.74 44.61
CA GLN A 154 -31.46 -58.97 44.62
C GLN A 154 -30.51 -60.18 44.67
N LEU A 155 -29.99 -60.50 45.86
CA LEU A 155 -29.62 -61.82 46.39
C LEU A 155 -29.10 -61.64 47.82
#